data_AF-A0A7S1ZJ64-F1
#
_entry.id   AF-A0A7S1ZJ64-F1
#
_cell.length_a   1.000
_cell.length_b   1.000
_cell.length_c   1.000
_cell.angle_alpha   90.00
_cell.angle_beta   90.00
_cell.angle_gamma   90.00
#
_symmetry.space_group_name_H-M   'P 1'
#
loop_
_entity.id
_entity.type
_entity.pdbx_description
1 polymer ?
#
loop_
_entity_poly.entity_id
_entity_poly.type
_entity_poly.pdbx_seq_one_letter_code
_entity_poly.pdbx_strand_id
1 'polypeptide(L)'
;VVEGAPAAGSVPLNIAGTGADAYTVSGHKGLLGPTGSGFLYIRKTSRNMIRPAMLDRGPGAYTQSSGTVPFQTIMGQGYALEFIEAAGGLEVVAMHGKTLAGLAQKG
;
A
#
# COMPACT_ATOMS: atom_id res chain seq x y z
N VAL A 1 -13.01 0.51 -8.25
CA VAL A 1 -11.55 0.43 -7.95
C VAL A 1 -11.09 1.81 -7.51
N VAL A 2 -10.26 1.92 -6.48
CA VAL A 2 -9.75 3.21 -5.93
C VAL A 2 -8.22 3.20 -5.85
N GLU A 3 -7.60 4.32 -6.19
CA GLU A 3 -6.15 4.55 -6.04
C GLU A 3 -5.89 5.34 -4.76
N GLY A 4 -5.03 4.79 -3.90
CA GLY A 4 -4.82 5.26 -2.53
C GLY A 4 -3.42 5.75 -2.21
N ALA A 5 -2.51 5.83 -3.19
CA ALA A 5 -1.13 6.19 -2.94
C ALA A 5 -0.93 7.58 -2.32
N PRO A 6 -1.74 8.61 -2.62
CA PRO A 6 -1.61 9.92 -1.96
C PRO A 6 -1.94 9.92 -0.47
N ALA A 7 -2.77 8.97 -0.01
CA ALA A 7 -3.27 8.94 1.36
C ALA A 7 -2.48 7.94 2.24
N ALA A 8 -1.93 6.89 1.63
CA ALA A 8 -1.18 5.86 2.34
C ALA A 8 0.10 6.41 2.97
N GLY A 9 0.23 6.24 4.29
CA GLY A 9 1.37 6.72 5.05
C GLY A 9 1.28 8.19 5.48
N SER A 10 0.25 8.92 5.03
CA SER A 10 0.03 10.32 5.43
C SER A 10 -1.18 10.50 6.33
N VAL A 11 -2.20 9.64 6.20
CA VAL A 11 -3.40 9.63 7.07
C VAL A 11 -3.83 8.20 7.41
N PRO A 12 -4.51 7.98 8.55
CA PRO A 12 -5.17 6.70 8.83
C PRO A 12 -6.17 6.33 7.74
N LEU A 13 -6.17 5.07 7.30
CA LEU A 13 -6.99 4.57 6.20
C LEU A 13 -7.97 3.49 6.66
N ASN A 14 -9.27 3.74 6.44
CA ASN A 14 -10.30 2.71 6.56
C ASN A 14 -10.73 2.22 5.17
N ILE A 15 -9.99 1.27 4.61
CA ILE A 15 -10.27 0.73 3.27
C ILE A 15 -11.66 0.06 3.23
N ALA A 16 -12.06 -0.65 4.28
CA ALA A 16 -13.35 -1.34 4.33
C ALA A 16 -14.52 -0.35 4.17
N GLY A 17 -14.43 0.80 4.85
CA GLY A 17 -15.43 1.88 4.81
C GLY A 17 -15.52 2.61 3.47
N THR A 18 -14.53 2.49 2.58
CA THR A 18 -14.57 3.15 1.25
C THR A 18 -15.58 2.54 0.29
N GLY A 19 -16.08 1.32 0.56
CA GLY A 19 -16.92 0.58 -0.39
C GLY A 19 -16.18 0.03 -1.62
N ALA A 20 -14.87 0.25 -1.76
CA ALA A 20 -14.12 -0.17 -2.94
C ALA A 20 -14.04 -1.71 -3.09
N ASP A 21 -14.16 -2.20 -4.33
CA ASP A 21 -13.92 -3.61 -4.68
C ASP A 21 -12.44 -3.98 -4.69
N ALA A 22 -11.60 -3.03 -5.09
CA ALA A 22 -10.16 -3.12 -5.06
C ALA A 22 -9.56 -1.75 -4.75
N TYR A 23 -8.46 -1.76 -4.00
CA TYR A 23 -7.78 -0.57 -3.51
C TYR A 23 -6.27 -0.76 -3.65
N THR A 24 -5.59 0.15 -4.33
CA THR A 24 -4.14 0.08 -4.58
C THR A 24 -3.39 1.11 -3.73
N VAL A 25 -2.22 0.72 -3.27
CA VAL A 25 -1.32 1.55 -2.46
C VAL A 25 0.10 1.42 -2.98
N SER A 26 0.76 2.55 -3.16
CA SER A 26 2.21 2.59 -3.38
C SER A 26 2.94 2.58 -2.04
N GLY A 27 3.91 1.69 -1.88
CA GLY A 27 4.68 1.55 -0.64
C GLY A 27 5.84 2.53 -0.51
N HIS A 28 6.38 3.03 -1.62
CA HIS A 28 7.57 3.89 -1.65
C HIS A 28 7.28 5.41 -1.64
N LYS A 29 6.04 5.80 -1.33
CA LYS A 29 5.63 7.20 -1.14
C LYS A 29 5.51 7.50 0.35
N GLY A 30 4.30 7.78 0.84
CA GLY A 30 4.09 8.10 2.25
C GLY A 30 4.42 6.96 3.22
N LEU A 31 4.47 5.71 2.75
CA LEU A 31 4.82 4.54 3.56
C LEU A 31 6.34 4.27 3.67
N LEU A 32 7.18 5.10 3.05
CA LEU A 32 8.65 5.06 3.19
C LEU A 32 9.31 3.72 2.81
N GLY A 33 8.60 2.86 2.07
CA GLY A 33 9.10 1.58 1.63
C GLY A 33 10.04 1.66 0.41
N PRO A 34 10.66 0.54 0.02
CA PRO A 34 11.56 0.49 -1.14
C PRO A 34 10.82 0.70 -2.46
N THR A 35 11.48 1.31 -3.45
CA THR A 35 10.93 1.46 -4.81
C THR A 35 10.46 0.10 -5.37
N GLY A 36 9.29 0.10 -6.01
CA GLY A 36 8.66 -1.11 -6.53
C GLY A 36 7.81 -1.88 -5.50
N SER A 37 7.67 -1.39 -4.26
CA SER A 37 6.75 -1.95 -3.27
C SER A 37 5.36 -1.32 -3.32
N GLY A 38 4.38 -2.05 -2.81
CA GLY A 38 3.00 -1.60 -2.66
C GLY A 38 2.06 -2.71 -2.19
N PHE A 39 0.78 -2.35 -2.04
CA PHE A 39 -0.27 -3.27 -1.61
C PHE A 39 -1.47 -3.17 -2.54
N LEU A 40 -2.11 -4.31 -2.79
CA LEU A 40 -3.40 -4.42 -3.45
C LEU A 40 -4.37 -5.09 -2.49
N TYR A 41 -5.35 -4.34 -2.03
CA TYR A 41 -6.49 -4.89 -1.30
C TYR A 41 -7.59 -5.25 -2.30
N ILE A 42 -8.16 -6.45 -2.16
CA ILE A 42 -9.35 -6.88 -2.90
C ILE A 42 -10.41 -7.32 -1.89
N ARG A 43 -11.60 -6.72 -2.00
CA ARG A 43 -12.75 -7.05 -1.17
C ARG A 43 -13.11 -8.52 -1.35
N LYS A 44 -13.43 -9.21 -0.25
CA LYS A 44 -13.69 -10.66 -0.24
C LYS A 44 -14.74 -11.08 -1.27
N THR A 45 -15.83 -10.32 -1.39
CA THR A 45 -16.93 -10.56 -2.35
C THR A 45 -16.50 -10.39 -3.81
N SER A 46 -15.46 -9.60 -4.07
CA SER A 46 -15.03 -9.20 -5.41
C SER A 46 -13.83 -10.01 -5.90
N ARG A 47 -13.25 -10.89 -5.07
CA ARG A 47 -12.08 -11.74 -5.39
C ARG A 47 -12.30 -12.63 -6.62
N ASN A 48 -13.52 -13.15 -6.82
CA ASN A 48 -13.82 -14.00 -7.97
C ASN A 48 -13.89 -13.23 -9.29
N MET A 49 -13.98 -11.90 -9.23
CA MET A 49 -14.04 -11.03 -10.42
C MET A 49 -12.66 -10.51 -10.85
N ILE A 50 -11.63 -10.66 -10.01
CA ILE A 50 -10.28 -10.13 -10.26
C ILE A 50 -9.30 -11.29 -10.33
N ARG A 51 -8.74 -11.52 -11.52
CA ARG A 51 -7.71 -12.54 -11.75
C ARG A 51 -6.35 -11.87 -11.96
N PRO A 52 -5.30 -12.26 -11.22
CA PRO A 52 -3.95 -11.79 -11.49
C PRO A 52 -3.53 -12.09 -12.94
N ALA A 53 -2.89 -11.12 -13.60
CA ALA A 53 -2.35 -11.32 -14.94
C ALA A 53 -1.14 -12.27 -14.94
N MET A 54 -0.33 -12.22 -13.88
CA MET A 54 0.70 -13.23 -13.56
C MET A 54 0.17 -14.10 -12.42
N LEU A 55 0.00 -15.38 -12.69
CA LEU A 55 -0.40 -16.39 -11.71
C LEU A 55 0.83 -17.23 -11.35
N ASP A 56 0.97 -17.58 -10.08
CA ASP A 56 1.91 -18.62 -9.62
C ASP A 56 1.77 -19.94 -10.41
N ARG A 57 0.59 -20.20 -10.99
CA ARG A 57 0.28 -21.43 -11.74
C ARG A 57 -0.04 -21.25 -13.23
N GLY A 58 0.03 -20.02 -13.77
CA GLY A 58 -0.39 -19.72 -15.15
C GLY A 58 -1.80 -20.24 -15.52
N PRO A 59 -2.23 -20.15 -16.79
CA PRO A 59 -3.44 -20.83 -17.29
C PRO A 59 -3.16 -22.25 -17.85
N GLY A 60 -1.91 -22.72 -17.89
CA GLY A 60 -1.52 -23.99 -18.51
C GLY A 60 0.00 -24.24 -18.49
N ALA A 61 0.40 -25.48 -18.79
CA ALA A 61 1.61 -26.20 -18.34
C ALA A 61 3.03 -25.62 -18.62
N TYR A 62 3.20 -24.41 -19.16
CA TYR A 62 4.52 -23.93 -19.59
C TYR A 62 5.09 -22.67 -18.93
N THR A 63 4.36 -21.95 -18.07
CA THR A 63 4.98 -21.05 -17.07
C THR A 63 4.10 -20.98 -15.81
N GLN A 64 4.18 -22.02 -14.98
CA GLN A 64 3.73 -21.95 -13.58
C GLN A 64 4.70 -21.11 -12.77
N SER A 65 4.83 -19.83 -13.10
CA SER A 65 5.77 -18.94 -12.43
C SER A 65 5.14 -17.58 -12.23
N SER A 66 4.97 -17.19 -10.97
CA SER A 66 4.72 -15.80 -10.57
C SER A 66 5.95 -14.90 -10.74
N GLY A 67 7.04 -15.42 -11.33
CA GLY A 67 8.37 -14.84 -11.25
C GLY A 67 9.01 -15.03 -9.87
N THR A 68 10.30 -14.70 -9.76
CA THR A 68 11.02 -14.69 -8.48
C THR A 68 10.46 -13.59 -7.58
N VAL A 69 10.02 -13.97 -6.38
CA VAL A 69 9.46 -13.03 -5.42
C VAL A 69 10.57 -12.09 -4.90
N PRO A 70 10.37 -10.75 -4.92
CA PRO A 70 11.39 -9.80 -4.46
C PRO A 70 11.43 -9.73 -2.93
N PHE A 71 12.02 -10.75 -2.28
CA PHE A 71 12.07 -10.89 -0.82
C PHE A 71 12.63 -9.65 -0.11
N GLN A 72 13.71 -9.06 -0.64
CA GLN A 72 14.34 -7.86 -0.08
C GLN A 72 13.36 -6.68 -0.04
N THR A 73 12.57 -6.50 -1.11
CA THR A 73 11.55 -5.44 -1.20
C THR A 73 10.42 -5.67 -0.20
N ILE A 74 10.00 -6.92 -0.02
CA ILE A 74 8.95 -7.29 0.96
C ILE A 74 9.45 -7.01 2.39
N MET A 75 10.64 -7.47 2.73
CA MET A 75 11.24 -7.24 4.05
C MET A 75 11.45 -5.74 4.31
N GLY A 76 12.01 -5.01 3.35
CA GLY A 76 12.21 -3.57 3.46
C GLY A 76 10.88 -2.82 3.64
N GLN A 77 9.80 -3.28 3.00
CA GLN A 77 8.48 -2.71 3.23
C GLN A 77 7.97 -2.98 4.65
N GLY A 78 8.23 -4.16 5.22
CA GLY A 78 7.91 -4.48 6.61
C GLY A 78 8.60 -3.54 7.59
N TYR A 79 9.92 -3.37 7.46
CA TYR A 79 10.68 -2.44 8.31
C TYR A 79 10.21 -0.99 8.21
N ALA A 80 9.78 -0.54 7.02
CA ALA A 80 9.23 0.80 6.86
C ALA A 80 7.91 0.99 7.64
N LEU A 81 7.07 -0.05 7.70
CA LEU A 81 5.83 -0.02 8.49
C LEU A 81 6.14 -0.01 10.00
N GLU A 82 7.07 -0.86 10.45
CA GLU A 82 7.52 -0.90 11.85
C GLU A 82 8.11 0.45 12.28
N PHE A 83 8.86 1.12 11.40
CA PHE A 83 9.38 2.46 11.66
C PHE A 83 8.26 3.49 11.87
N ILE A 84 7.23 3.48 11.03
CA ILE A 84 6.07 4.38 11.16
C ILE A 84 5.31 4.10 12.47
N GLU A 85 5.13 2.83 12.81
CA GLU A 85 4.50 2.43 14.07
C GLU A 85 5.31 2.91 15.28
N ALA A 86 6.63 2.70 15.26
CA ALA A 86 7.55 3.17 16.30
C ALA A 86 7.58 4.70 16.43
N ALA A 87 7.34 5.44 15.34
CA ALA A 87 7.22 6.90 15.34
C ALA A 87 5.90 7.43 15.95
N GLY A 88 5.02 6.54 16.43
CA GLY A 88 3.72 6.88 17.02
C GLY A 88 2.52 6.67 16.10
N GLY A 89 2.72 5.99 14.96
CA GLY A 89 1.64 5.63 14.05
C GLY A 89 1.17 6.73 13.12
N LEU A 90 0.20 6.40 12.27
CA LEU A 90 -0.28 7.30 11.20
C LEU A 90 -1.04 8.51 11.73
N GLU A 91 -1.64 8.43 12.91
CA GLU A 91 -2.31 9.55 13.58
C GLU A 91 -1.31 10.67 13.88
N VAL A 92 -0.15 10.33 14.44
CA VAL A 92 0.92 11.28 14.75
C VAL A 92 1.50 11.87 13.47
N VAL A 93 1.78 11.04 12.47
CA VAL A 93 2.26 11.49 11.16
C VAL A 93 1.27 12.47 10.53
N ALA A 94 -0.04 12.17 10.57
CA ALA A 94 -1.07 13.03 10.02
C ALA A 94 -1.18 14.38 10.74
N MET A 95 -1.12 14.38 12.08
CA MET A 95 -1.15 15.61 12.88
C MET A 95 0.06 16.49 12.59
N HIS A 96 1.25 15.89 12.51
CA HIS A 96 2.48 16.60 12.19
C HIS A 96 2.42 17.21 10.78
N GLY A 97 1.99 16.43 9.78
CA GLY A 97 1.85 16.91 8.40
C GLY A 97 0.87 18.09 8.27
N LYS A 98 -0.28 18.03 8.96
CA LYS A 98 -1.25 19.14 9.00
C LYS A 98 -0.67 20.41 9.64
N THR A 99 0.12 20.25 10.70
CA THR A 99 0.77 21.37 11.39
C THR A 99 1.73 22.09 10.45
N LEU A 100 2.60 21.34 9.76
CA LEU A 100 3.54 21.90 8.80
C LEU A 100 2.84 22.56 7.61
N ALA A 101 1.80 21.92 7.06
CA ALA A 101 1.00 22.49 5.98
C ALA A 101 0.35 23.83 6.39
N GLY A 102 -0.15 23.91 7.62
CA GLY A 102 -0.73 25.15 8.16
C GLY A 102 0.29 26.26 8.40
N LEU A 103 1.55 25.92 8.71
CA LEU A 103 2.64 26.90 8.80
C LEU A 103 3.04 27.41 7.41
N ALA A 104 3.15 26.52 6.42
CA ALA A 104 3.53 26.86 5.06
C ALA A 104 2.51 27.77 4.34
N GLN A 105 1.23 27.70 4.70
CA GLN A 105 0.18 28.56 4.13
C GLN A 105 0.15 29.98 4.74
N LYS A 106 0.85 30.20 5.85
CA LYS A 106 0.87 31.49 6.58
C LYS A 106 2.11 32.33 6.28
N GLY A 107 3.10 31.78 5.58
CA GLY A 107 4.28 32.50 5.08
C GLY A 107 4.11 32.86 3.62
#